data_AF-A0A0L0G1L1-F1
#
_entry.id   AF-A0A0L0G1L1-F1
#
_cell.length_a   1.000
_cell.length_b   1.000
_cell.length_c   1.000
_cell.angle_alpha   90.00
_cell.angle_beta   90.00
_cell.angle_gamma   90.00
#
_symmetry.space_group_name_H-M   'P 1'
#
loop_
_entity.id
_entity.type
_entity.pdbx_description
1 polymer ?
#
loop_
_entity_poly.entity_id
_entity_poly.type
_entity_poly.pdbx_seq_one_letter_code
_entity_poly.pdbx_strand_id
1 'polypeptide(L)'
;MPKLVGKTVRVVEGGGLCIDELIGNVASKSDRVSVAMVTAAAGTSEPWLTLHSDEWINVASGKLMLEVEGKADMYVAQGETVLIETGTRFKKFFVEDTVYIPVCVPAFTPERCIRENTTNEYRAISTGLQVHHKKEEPASSQDSIETKPEVIYHMTTKAEWEEVKKSGKAYYPATYEKDGYFTHGTGVPSRLITTANNFYQDVAGDWLCLKFTRTALYNAGIHVKDEEAMPVGDKQAENQGAKWIFPHIIGGIPPHVVTKEYKMVRDGRKYVSIEGLA
;
A
#
# COMPACT_ATOMS: atom_id res chain seq x y z
N MET A 1 -12.80 -5.97 -37.33
CA MET A 1 -11.46 -6.03 -37.96
C MET A 1 -10.43 -6.32 -36.88
N PRO A 2 -9.41 -7.17 -37.13
CA PRO A 2 -8.33 -7.41 -36.17
C PRO A 2 -7.49 -6.14 -35.96
N LYS A 3 -6.97 -5.94 -34.74
CA LYS A 3 -6.15 -4.78 -34.36
C LYS A 3 -4.87 -5.26 -33.66
N LEU A 4 -3.72 -4.69 -34.05
CA LEU A 4 -2.48 -4.83 -33.29
C LEU A 4 -2.59 -3.99 -32.01
N VAL A 5 -2.41 -4.62 -30.85
CA VAL A 5 -2.69 -3.99 -29.54
C VAL A 5 -1.46 -3.70 -28.69
N GLY A 6 -0.27 -4.19 -29.05
CA GLY A 6 0.92 -4.00 -28.24
C GLY A 6 2.11 -4.85 -28.68
N LYS A 7 3.17 -4.79 -27.88
CA LYS A 7 4.35 -5.67 -27.94
C LYS A 7 4.63 -6.18 -26.53
N THR A 8 5.34 -7.30 -26.43
CA THR A 8 5.84 -7.83 -25.16
C THR A 8 6.67 -6.78 -24.41
N VAL A 9 6.45 -6.66 -23.11
CA VAL A 9 7.25 -5.79 -22.21
C VAL A 9 7.72 -6.61 -21.01
N ARG A 10 9.03 -6.59 -20.75
CA ARG A 10 9.59 -7.17 -19.53
C ARG A 10 9.24 -6.28 -18.34
N VAL A 11 8.55 -6.83 -17.36
CA VAL A 11 8.10 -6.11 -16.16
C VAL A 11 8.81 -6.55 -14.87
N VAL A 12 9.42 -7.74 -14.89
CA VAL A 12 10.26 -8.25 -13.80
C VAL A 12 11.45 -8.99 -14.38
N GLU A 13 12.63 -8.75 -13.82
CA GLU A 13 13.84 -9.54 -14.05
C GLU A 13 14.68 -9.55 -12.76
N GLY A 14 14.77 -10.70 -12.10
CA GLY A 14 15.54 -10.86 -10.87
C GLY A 14 14.92 -11.84 -9.88
N GLY A 15 15.70 -12.28 -8.88
CA GLY A 15 15.22 -13.21 -7.85
C GLY A 15 14.77 -14.57 -8.39
N GLY A 16 15.35 -15.01 -9.51
CA GLY A 16 14.99 -16.26 -10.18
C GLY A 16 13.70 -16.18 -11.02
N LEU A 17 13.05 -15.01 -11.12
CA LEU A 17 11.87 -14.79 -11.94
C LEU A 17 12.13 -13.80 -13.07
N CYS A 18 11.55 -14.09 -14.22
CA CYS A 18 11.43 -13.16 -15.34
C CYS A 18 9.99 -13.15 -15.82
N ILE A 19 9.37 -11.96 -15.89
CA ILE A 19 7.97 -11.79 -16.30
C ILE A 19 7.92 -10.89 -17.54
N ASP A 20 7.45 -11.46 -18.64
CA ASP A 20 7.16 -10.76 -19.88
C ASP A 20 5.64 -10.59 -20.03
N GLU A 21 5.14 -9.37 -19.83
CA GLU A 21 3.73 -9.08 -20.08
C GLU A 21 3.46 -9.05 -21.60
N LEU A 22 2.50 -9.86 -22.05
CA LEU A 22 2.07 -9.94 -23.45
C LEU A 22 0.79 -9.12 -23.69
N ILE A 23 -0.13 -9.20 -22.73
CA ILE A 23 -1.42 -8.47 -22.69
C ILE A 23 -1.61 -8.00 -21.25
N GLY A 24 -2.13 -6.80 -21.06
CA GLY A 24 -2.34 -6.20 -19.75
C GLY A 24 -2.16 -4.68 -19.76
N ASN A 25 -1.96 -4.13 -18.56
CA ASN A 25 -1.91 -2.69 -18.32
C ASN A 25 -0.64 -2.02 -18.88
N VAL A 26 0.44 -2.78 -19.09
CA VAL A 26 1.72 -2.28 -19.58
C VAL A 26 1.87 -2.49 -21.08
N ALA A 27 1.77 -3.74 -21.56
CA ALA A 27 2.04 -4.15 -22.93
C ALA A 27 0.93 -3.75 -23.92
N SER A 28 -0.33 -3.90 -23.50
CA SER A 28 -1.51 -3.63 -24.36
C SER A 28 -2.39 -2.47 -23.91
N LYS A 29 -2.05 -1.83 -22.79
CA LYS A 29 -2.81 -0.73 -22.15
C LYS A 29 -4.29 -1.08 -21.93
N SER A 30 -4.56 -2.29 -21.46
CA SER A 30 -5.91 -2.82 -21.27
C SER A 30 -6.03 -3.52 -19.92
N ASP A 31 -7.05 -3.16 -19.14
CA ASP A 31 -7.33 -3.75 -17.82
C ASP A 31 -8.22 -5.00 -17.87
N ARG A 32 -8.62 -5.44 -19.07
CA ARG A 32 -9.58 -6.53 -19.25
C ARG A 32 -9.05 -7.91 -18.85
N VAL A 33 -7.79 -8.17 -19.21
CA VAL A 33 -7.10 -9.44 -19.00
C VAL A 33 -5.60 -9.16 -18.99
N SER A 34 -4.87 -9.85 -18.13
CA SER A 34 -3.41 -9.90 -18.20
C SER A 34 -3.00 -11.29 -18.64
N VAL A 35 -2.06 -11.36 -19.58
CA VAL A 35 -1.41 -12.58 -20.04
C VAL A 35 0.08 -12.31 -20.03
N ALA A 36 0.84 -13.13 -19.32
CA ALA A 36 2.29 -13.04 -19.31
C ALA A 36 2.93 -14.37 -19.71
N MET A 37 4.19 -14.31 -20.13
CA MET A 37 5.09 -15.46 -20.14
C MET A 37 6.03 -15.30 -18.95
N VAL A 38 6.08 -16.29 -18.07
CA VAL A 38 6.94 -16.25 -16.90
C VAL A 38 7.94 -17.39 -16.97
N THR A 39 9.21 -17.07 -16.75
CA THR A 39 10.25 -18.07 -16.48
C THR A 39 10.66 -17.99 -15.02
N ALA A 40 10.75 -19.15 -14.38
CA ALA A 40 11.15 -19.31 -13.00
C ALA A 40 12.27 -20.34 -12.90
N ALA A 41 13.39 -19.97 -12.28
CA ALA A 41 14.51 -20.86 -12.07
C ALA A 41 14.20 -21.88 -10.95
N ALA A 42 14.79 -23.07 -11.04
CA ALA A 42 14.71 -24.08 -9.99
C ALA A 42 15.09 -23.52 -8.61
N GLY A 43 14.34 -23.90 -7.57
CA GLY A 43 14.49 -23.41 -6.20
C GLY A 43 13.85 -22.05 -5.93
N THR A 44 13.33 -21.36 -6.95
CA THR A 44 12.63 -20.10 -6.79
C THR A 44 11.31 -20.30 -6.04
N SER A 45 11.00 -19.41 -5.12
CA SER A 45 9.73 -19.38 -4.41
C SER A 45 9.21 -17.96 -4.35
N GLU A 46 7.93 -17.79 -4.64
CA GLU A 46 7.25 -16.55 -4.34
C GLU A 46 6.82 -16.48 -2.87
N PRO A 47 6.59 -15.26 -2.33
CA PRO A 47 5.89 -15.09 -1.05
C PRO A 47 4.48 -15.67 -1.09
N TRP A 48 3.79 -15.67 0.06
CA TRP A 48 2.36 -15.91 0.09
C TRP A 48 1.63 -14.78 -0.67
N LEU A 49 0.71 -15.17 -1.54
CA LEU A 49 -0.05 -14.30 -2.42
C LEU A 49 -1.53 -14.42 -2.11
N THR A 50 -2.24 -13.30 -2.16
CA THR A 50 -3.70 -13.26 -2.28
C THR A 50 -4.07 -12.29 -3.39
N LEU A 51 -4.70 -12.80 -4.45
CA LEU A 51 -5.09 -11.99 -5.60
C LEU A 51 -6.54 -11.51 -5.47
N HIS A 52 -6.82 -10.30 -5.96
CA HIS A 52 -8.17 -9.75 -6.15
C HIS A 52 -8.66 -9.95 -7.59
N SER A 53 -8.17 -11.01 -8.24
CA SER A 53 -8.51 -11.44 -9.59
C SER A 53 -8.42 -12.96 -9.63
N ASP A 54 -9.21 -13.59 -10.49
CA ASP A 54 -9.00 -14.99 -10.82
C ASP A 54 -7.70 -15.13 -11.63
N GLU A 55 -6.89 -16.14 -11.33
CA GLU A 55 -5.64 -16.45 -12.04
C GLU A 55 -5.69 -17.89 -12.57
N TRP A 56 -5.66 -18.05 -13.89
CA TRP A 56 -5.33 -19.34 -14.50
C TRP A 56 -3.83 -19.42 -14.71
N ILE A 57 -3.23 -20.56 -14.39
CA ILE A 57 -1.81 -20.81 -14.66
C ILE A 57 -1.70 -22.07 -15.49
N ASN A 58 -1.22 -21.91 -16.73
CA ASN A 58 -0.80 -23.03 -17.57
C ASN A 58 0.70 -23.22 -17.46
N VAL A 59 1.16 -24.46 -17.23
CA VAL A 59 2.61 -24.77 -17.22
C VAL A 59 3.02 -25.24 -18.61
N ALA A 60 3.79 -24.42 -19.32
CA ALA A 60 4.24 -24.71 -20.68
C ALA A 60 5.46 -25.66 -20.69
N SER A 61 6.31 -25.58 -19.68
CA SER A 61 7.47 -26.46 -19.46
C SER A 61 7.82 -26.49 -17.97
N GLY A 62 8.33 -27.61 -17.48
CA GLY A 62 8.69 -27.80 -16.08
C GLY A 62 7.50 -28.16 -15.19
N LYS A 63 7.55 -27.74 -13.92
CA LYS A 63 6.57 -28.13 -12.90
C LYS A 63 6.43 -27.07 -11.81
N LEU A 64 5.19 -26.66 -11.56
CA LEU A 64 4.82 -25.76 -10.47
C LEU A 64 4.29 -26.56 -9.27
N MET A 65 4.72 -26.19 -8.07
CA MET A 65 4.09 -26.61 -6.82
C MET A 65 3.35 -25.43 -6.20
N LEU A 66 2.10 -25.68 -5.80
CA LEU A 66 1.24 -24.73 -5.11
C LEU A 66 1.00 -25.19 -3.68
N GLU A 67 1.40 -24.35 -2.73
CA GLU A 67 0.91 -24.43 -1.35
C GLU A 67 -0.35 -23.56 -1.27
N VAL A 68 -1.47 -24.10 -0.80
CA VAL A 68 -2.73 -23.35 -0.64
C VAL A 68 -3.17 -23.47 0.81
N GLU A 69 -3.60 -22.37 1.42
CA GLU A 69 -3.95 -22.34 2.83
C GLU A 69 -4.99 -23.41 3.19
N GLY A 70 -4.64 -24.25 4.17
CA GLY A 70 -5.52 -25.33 4.67
C GLY A 70 -5.71 -26.50 3.71
N LYS A 71 -4.95 -26.59 2.60
CA LYS A 71 -5.02 -27.69 1.63
C LYS A 71 -3.68 -28.42 1.54
N ALA A 72 -3.72 -29.65 1.02
CA ALA A 72 -2.50 -30.37 0.66
C ALA A 72 -1.84 -29.71 -0.57
N ASP A 73 -0.51 -29.82 -0.66
CA ASP A 73 0.26 -29.29 -1.78
C ASP A 73 -0.22 -29.88 -3.11
N MET A 74 -0.36 -29.02 -4.10
CA MET A 74 -0.77 -29.38 -5.45
C MET A 74 0.40 -29.21 -6.41
N TYR A 75 0.59 -30.17 -7.30
CA TYR A 75 1.55 -30.05 -8.40
C TYR A 75 0.81 -29.86 -9.72
N VAL A 76 1.32 -28.94 -10.53
CA VAL A 76 0.84 -28.67 -11.89
C VAL A 76 2.00 -28.92 -12.83
N ALA A 77 1.88 -29.97 -13.64
CA ALA A 77 2.90 -30.43 -14.58
C ALA A 77 2.73 -29.76 -15.95
N GLN A 78 3.71 -29.97 -16.83
CA GLN A 78 3.66 -29.52 -18.20
C GLN A 78 2.35 -29.89 -18.91
N GLY A 79 1.73 -28.90 -19.55
CA GLY A 79 0.47 -29.02 -20.28
C GLY A 79 -0.78 -28.85 -19.41
N GLU A 80 -0.64 -28.91 -18.08
CA GLU A 80 -1.76 -28.75 -17.16
C GLU A 80 -2.06 -27.27 -16.88
N THR A 81 -3.31 -27.00 -16.50
CA THR A 81 -3.78 -25.66 -16.14
C THR A 81 -4.52 -25.73 -14.82
N VAL A 82 -4.20 -24.82 -13.91
CA VAL A 82 -4.90 -24.65 -12.63
C VAL A 82 -5.61 -23.29 -12.61
N LEU A 83 -6.76 -23.23 -11.95
CA LEU A 83 -7.45 -22.00 -11.59
C LEU A 83 -7.22 -21.73 -10.10
N ILE A 84 -6.80 -20.51 -9.81
CA ILE A 84 -6.77 -19.94 -8.47
C ILE A 84 -7.84 -18.85 -8.42
N GLU A 85 -8.92 -19.11 -7.69
CA GLU A 85 -10.03 -18.17 -7.54
C GLU A 85 -9.61 -16.96 -6.69
N THR A 86 -10.18 -15.79 -7.01
CA THR A 86 -9.97 -14.55 -6.26
C THR A 86 -10.14 -14.74 -4.74
N GLY A 87 -9.27 -14.11 -3.96
CA GLY A 87 -9.23 -14.24 -2.50
C GLY A 87 -8.58 -15.52 -1.99
N THR A 88 -8.19 -16.46 -2.86
CA THR A 88 -7.41 -17.64 -2.44
C THR A 88 -6.01 -17.20 -1.99
N ARG A 89 -5.59 -17.66 -0.81
CA ARG A 89 -4.23 -17.48 -0.29
C ARG A 89 -3.35 -18.67 -0.68
N PHE A 90 -2.30 -18.43 -1.44
CA PHE A 90 -1.44 -19.47 -2.00
C PHE A 90 0.02 -19.04 -2.13
N LYS A 91 0.90 -19.98 -2.43
CA LYS A 91 2.33 -19.74 -2.66
C LYS A 91 2.83 -20.61 -3.80
N LYS A 92 3.68 -20.03 -4.65
CA LYS A 92 4.29 -20.70 -5.81
C LYS A 92 5.72 -21.14 -5.47
N PHE A 93 6.05 -22.40 -5.75
CA PHE A 93 7.39 -22.96 -5.61
C PHE A 93 7.76 -23.74 -6.86
N PHE A 94 8.99 -23.54 -7.34
CA PHE A 94 9.47 -24.12 -8.58
C PHE A 94 10.61 -25.09 -8.27
N VAL A 95 10.34 -26.40 -8.36
CA VAL A 95 11.33 -27.45 -8.07
C VAL A 95 12.35 -27.62 -9.19
N GLU A 96 12.01 -27.17 -10.40
CA GLU A 96 12.83 -27.19 -11.60
C GLU A 96 12.57 -25.92 -12.43
N ASP A 97 13.42 -25.66 -13.43
CA ASP A 97 13.23 -24.54 -14.34
C ASP A 97 11.86 -24.66 -15.03
N THR A 98 11.02 -23.65 -14.83
CA THR A 98 9.61 -23.69 -15.21
C THR A 98 9.27 -22.49 -16.09
N VAL A 99 8.54 -22.74 -17.16
CA VAL A 99 7.91 -21.71 -17.99
C VAL A 99 6.41 -21.86 -17.84
N TYR A 100 5.74 -20.81 -17.40
CA TYR A 100 4.30 -20.81 -17.21
C TYR A 100 3.64 -19.53 -17.73
N ILE A 101 2.36 -19.65 -18.05
CA ILE A 101 1.53 -18.57 -18.59
C ILE A 101 0.42 -18.29 -17.57
N PRO A 102 0.57 -17.25 -16.73
CA PRO A 102 -0.52 -16.77 -15.92
C PRO A 102 -1.48 -15.92 -16.76
N VAL A 103 -2.77 -16.08 -16.50
CA VAL A 103 -3.85 -15.31 -17.09
C VAL A 103 -4.72 -14.78 -15.95
N CYS A 104 -4.74 -13.46 -15.76
CA CYS A 104 -5.55 -12.81 -14.72
C CYS A 104 -6.78 -12.11 -15.33
N VAL A 105 -7.93 -12.28 -14.67
CA VAL A 105 -9.16 -11.53 -15.00
C VAL A 105 -9.74 -10.91 -13.70
N PRO A 106 -9.85 -9.57 -13.60
CA PRO A 106 -9.34 -8.55 -14.54
C PRO A 106 -7.80 -8.56 -14.62
N ALA A 107 -7.21 -7.71 -15.45
CA ALA A 107 -5.76 -7.70 -15.64
C ALA A 107 -5.00 -7.52 -14.32
N PHE A 108 -3.85 -8.19 -14.20
CA PHE A 108 -2.97 -8.05 -13.06
C PHE A 108 -2.59 -6.58 -12.84
N THR A 109 -2.61 -6.16 -11.58
CA THR A 109 -1.91 -4.98 -11.10
C THR A 109 -1.30 -5.29 -9.74
N PRO A 110 -0.21 -4.60 -9.35
CA PRO A 110 0.37 -4.76 -8.01
C PRO A 110 -0.65 -4.54 -6.89
N GLU A 111 -1.61 -3.63 -7.07
CA GLU A 111 -2.65 -3.29 -6.09
C GLU A 111 -3.68 -4.41 -5.93
N ARG A 112 -3.83 -5.28 -6.93
CA ARG A 112 -4.69 -6.46 -6.89
C ARG A 112 -3.96 -7.72 -6.40
N CYS A 113 -2.72 -7.61 -5.92
CA CYS A 113 -1.93 -8.74 -5.44
C CYS A 113 -1.29 -8.42 -4.09
N ILE A 114 -1.87 -8.99 -3.03
CA ILE A 114 -1.29 -8.93 -1.69
C ILE A 114 -0.13 -9.92 -1.64
N ARG A 115 1.06 -9.44 -1.25
CA ARG A 115 2.28 -10.25 -1.11
C ARG A 115 2.75 -10.22 0.35
N GLU A 116 2.82 -11.37 1.01
CA GLU A 116 3.20 -11.47 2.43
C GLU A 116 4.64 -12.02 2.57
N ASN A 117 5.45 -11.35 3.41
CA ASN A 117 6.89 -11.54 3.61
C ASN A 117 7.77 -10.83 2.57
N THR A 118 8.31 -9.68 2.98
CA THR A 118 9.32 -8.91 2.23
C THR A 118 10.69 -9.04 2.89
N THR A 119 11.33 -10.21 2.77
CA THR A 119 12.81 -10.22 2.85
C THR A 119 13.35 -9.32 1.72
N ASN A 120 14.56 -8.77 1.91
CA ASN A 120 15.15 -7.77 1.00
C ASN A 120 15.19 -8.22 -0.47
N GLU A 121 15.21 -9.53 -0.75
CA GLU A 121 15.24 -10.12 -2.08
C GLU A 121 13.92 -9.94 -2.87
N TYR A 122 12.76 -9.91 -2.20
CA TYR A 122 11.45 -9.78 -2.85
C TYR A 122 11.04 -8.34 -3.17
N ARG A 123 11.81 -7.35 -2.68
CA ARG A 123 11.58 -5.93 -2.97
C ARG A 123 11.81 -5.63 -4.45
N ALA A 124 12.81 -6.25 -5.09
CA ALA A 124 13.13 -6.01 -6.49
C ALA A 124 11.96 -6.37 -7.44
N ILE A 125 11.30 -7.50 -7.21
CA ILE A 125 10.13 -7.94 -7.98
C ILE A 125 8.97 -6.95 -7.82
N SER A 126 8.69 -6.56 -6.57
CA SER A 126 7.62 -5.60 -6.26
C SER A 126 7.90 -4.22 -6.86
N THR A 127 9.16 -3.77 -6.81
CA THR A 127 9.60 -2.51 -7.42
C THR A 127 9.51 -2.55 -8.95
N GLY A 128 9.93 -3.64 -9.60
CA GLY A 128 9.82 -3.80 -11.05
C GLY A 128 8.36 -3.67 -11.52
N LEU A 129 7.46 -4.45 -10.91
CA LEU A 129 6.04 -4.36 -11.20
C LEU A 129 5.48 -2.95 -10.98
N GLN A 130 5.86 -2.26 -9.90
CA GLN A 130 5.42 -0.89 -9.64
C GLN A 130 5.97 0.13 -10.64
N VAL A 131 7.21 -0.03 -11.13
CA VAL A 131 7.81 0.90 -12.11
C VAL A 131 7.09 0.81 -13.45
N HIS A 132 6.79 -0.39 -13.92
CA HIS A 132 6.17 -0.58 -15.23
C HIS A 132 4.67 -0.28 -15.26
N HIS A 133 3.97 -0.44 -14.13
CA HIS A 133 2.56 -0.08 -14.00
C HIS A 133 2.32 1.41 -13.75
N LYS A 134 3.37 2.24 -13.56
CA LYS A 134 3.23 3.69 -13.56
C LYS A 134 2.87 4.17 -14.97
N LYS A 135 1.65 4.67 -15.15
CA LYS A 135 1.27 5.41 -16.35
C LYS A 135 2.14 6.66 -16.46
N GLU A 136 2.80 6.87 -17.59
CA GLU A 136 3.10 8.23 -18.03
C GLU A 136 1.74 8.91 -18.27
N GLU A 137 1.37 9.84 -17.40
CA GLU A 137 0.24 10.74 -17.66
C GLU A 137 0.77 12.12 -18.09
N PRO A 138 0.15 12.72 -19.13
CA PRO A 138 0.42 14.09 -19.50
C PRO A 138 -0.04 15.03 -18.38
N ALA A 139 0.58 16.20 -18.34
CA ALA A 139 0.35 17.19 -17.29
C ALA A 139 -1.14 17.52 -17.05
N SER A 140 -1.50 17.50 -15.76
CA SER A 140 -2.66 18.09 -15.11
C SER A 140 -4.06 17.55 -15.45
N SER A 141 -4.69 16.89 -14.47
CA SER A 141 -5.88 17.39 -13.78
C SER A 141 -6.22 16.46 -12.62
N GLN A 142 -6.82 17.06 -11.58
CA GLN A 142 -7.03 16.52 -10.25
C GLN A 142 -8.02 15.35 -10.27
N ASP A 143 -7.62 14.21 -9.69
CA ASP A 143 -8.39 13.36 -8.76
C ASP A 143 -7.67 12.01 -8.66
N SER A 144 -6.80 11.87 -7.66
CA SER A 144 -6.02 10.65 -7.44
C SER A 144 -6.64 9.80 -6.35
N ILE A 145 -7.00 8.57 -6.70
CA ILE A 145 -7.27 7.49 -5.76
C ILE A 145 -5.98 7.23 -4.99
N GLU A 146 -6.03 7.46 -3.69
CA GLU A 146 -4.88 7.57 -2.79
C GLU A 146 -4.25 6.20 -2.51
N THR A 147 -3.00 6.02 -2.93
CA THR A 147 -2.18 4.86 -2.51
C THR A 147 -1.95 4.93 -1.01
N LYS A 148 -2.17 3.82 -0.29
CA LYS A 148 -2.00 3.77 1.17
C LYS A 148 -0.55 4.16 1.54
N PRO A 149 -0.35 5.30 2.20
CA PRO A 149 0.98 5.86 2.40
C PRO A 149 1.74 5.09 3.49
N GLU A 150 2.96 4.64 3.23
CA GLU A 150 3.81 4.00 4.25
C GLU A 150 4.17 4.97 5.38
N VAL A 151 4.46 6.21 5.01
CA VAL A 151 4.74 7.28 5.96
C VAL A 151 3.44 7.92 6.38
N ILE A 152 3.22 8.00 7.70
CA ILE A 152 2.05 8.65 8.28
C ILE A 152 2.53 9.84 9.10
N TYR A 153 1.74 10.90 9.01
CA TYR A 153 1.91 12.11 9.78
C TYR A 153 0.69 12.31 10.69
N HIS A 154 0.96 12.72 11.92
CA HIS A 154 -0.04 13.15 12.90
C HIS A 154 0.38 14.49 13.48
N MET A 155 -0.56 15.30 13.99
CA MET A 155 -0.24 16.54 14.68
C MET A 155 -0.79 16.56 16.10
N THR A 156 -0.01 17.13 17.01
CA THR A 156 -0.35 17.28 18.42
C THR A 156 0.33 18.53 18.99
N THR A 157 -0.09 18.99 20.16
CA THR A 157 0.64 20.05 20.85
C THR A 157 1.99 19.53 21.33
N LYS A 158 3.00 20.41 21.32
CA LYS A 158 4.33 20.10 21.86
C LYS A 158 4.24 19.69 23.33
N ALA A 159 3.39 20.36 24.11
CA ALA A 159 3.21 20.08 25.53
C ALA A 159 2.72 18.65 25.78
N GLU A 160 1.69 18.20 25.06
CA GLU A 160 1.18 16.83 25.17
C GLU A 160 2.25 15.80 24.77
N TRP A 161 2.97 16.08 23.67
CA TRP A 161 4.00 15.15 23.20
C TRP A 161 5.19 15.01 24.16
N GLU A 162 5.64 16.09 24.80
CA GLU A 162 6.71 16.02 25.79
C GLU A 162 6.30 15.20 27.02
N GLU A 163 5.06 15.29 27.49
CA GLU A 163 4.57 14.46 28.60
C GLU A 163 4.47 12.97 28.22
N VAL A 164 4.13 12.68 26.96
CA VAL A 164 4.14 11.31 26.42
C VAL A 164 5.58 10.78 26.39
N LYS A 165 6.54 11.55 25.88
CA LYS A 165 7.97 11.16 25.89
C LYS A 165 8.49 10.91 27.31
N LYS A 166 8.08 11.73 28.28
CA LYS A 166 8.46 11.57 29.69
C LYS A 166 7.85 10.34 30.35
N SER A 167 6.59 10.05 30.07
CA SER A 167 5.86 8.91 30.65
C SER A 167 6.17 7.58 29.98
N GLY A 168 6.64 7.59 28.72
CA GLY A 168 6.87 6.41 27.89
C GLY A 168 5.58 5.71 27.43
N LYS A 169 4.41 6.24 27.78
CA LYS A 169 3.10 5.71 27.38
C LYS A 169 2.76 6.16 25.96
N ALA A 170 1.82 5.46 25.32
CA ALA A 170 1.33 5.89 24.01
C ALA A 170 0.55 7.21 24.13
N TYR A 171 0.71 8.06 23.12
CA TYR A 171 -0.09 9.28 22.97
C TYR A 171 -1.49 8.93 22.47
N TYR A 172 -2.51 9.59 23.00
CA TYR A 172 -3.87 9.54 22.50
C TYR A 172 -4.39 10.96 22.33
N PRO A 173 -5.03 11.32 21.20
CA PRO A 173 -5.58 12.65 21.01
C PRO A 173 -6.74 12.90 21.98
N ALA A 174 -6.99 14.17 22.34
CA ALA A 174 -8.10 14.53 23.23
C ALA A 174 -9.48 14.07 22.71
N THR A 175 -9.63 13.89 21.39
CA THR A 175 -10.85 13.40 20.75
C THR A 175 -10.94 11.87 20.64
N TYR A 176 -9.93 11.12 21.10
CA TYR A 176 -9.81 9.68 20.86
C TYR A 176 -11.08 8.86 21.14
N GLU A 177 -11.71 9.06 22.30
CA GLU A 177 -12.95 8.34 22.65
C GLU A 177 -14.14 8.80 21.78
N LYS A 178 -14.27 10.11 21.54
CA LYS A 178 -15.33 10.68 20.71
C LYS A 178 -15.23 10.25 19.25
N ASP A 179 -14.01 10.08 18.78
CA ASP A 179 -13.73 9.66 17.40
C ASP A 179 -14.00 8.16 17.21
N GLY A 180 -14.17 7.37 18.28
CA GLY A 180 -14.41 5.92 18.19
C GLY A 180 -13.15 5.08 18.38
N TYR A 181 -12.25 5.54 19.24
CA TYR A 181 -11.01 4.85 19.66
C TYR A 181 -9.96 4.70 18.54
N PHE A 182 -9.82 5.72 17.71
CA PHE A 182 -8.71 5.81 16.76
C PHE A 182 -8.04 7.19 16.74
N THR A 183 -6.79 7.21 16.30
CA THR A 183 -6.00 8.42 16.09
C THR A 183 -5.93 8.74 14.61
N HIS A 184 -6.33 9.94 14.22
CA HIS A 184 -6.29 10.40 12.83
C HIS A 184 -4.86 10.62 12.33
N GLY A 185 -4.52 10.13 11.15
CA GLY A 185 -3.27 10.42 10.46
C GLY A 185 -3.49 10.86 9.01
N THR A 186 -2.40 11.21 8.33
CA THR A 186 -2.39 11.49 6.88
C THR A 186 -1.08 11.05 6.25
N GLY A 187 -1.11 10.62 4.98
CA GLY A 187 0.12 10.44 4.20
C GLY A 187 0.69 11.74 3.63
N VAL A 188 -0.12 12.80 3.62
CA VAL A 188 0.18 14.07 2.98
C VAL A 188 0.30 15.13 4.08
N PRO A 189 1.53 15.57 4.45
CA PRO A 189 1.75 16.52 5.54
C PRO A 189 0.99 17.83 5.41
N SER A 190 0.88 18.37 4.19
CA SER A 190 0.18 19.65 3.94
C SER A 190 -1.30 19.59 4.32
N ARG A 191 -1.93 18.40 4.34
CA ARG A 191 -3.30 18.23 4.84
C ARG A 191 -3.43 18.54 6.33
N LEU A 192 -2.38 18.34 7.13
CA LEU A 192 -2.40 18.73 8.54
C LEU A 192 -2.58 20.23 8.73
N ILE A 193 -2.10 21.07 7.80
CA ILE A 193 -2.32 22.51 7.85
C ILE A 193 -3.79 22.84 7.61
N THR A 194 -4.44 22.18 6.65
CA THR A 194 -5.88 22.31 6.43
C THR A 194 -6.67 21.86 7.66
N THR A 195 -6.37 20.68 8.20
CA THR A 195 -7.03 20.15 9.41
C THR A 195 -6.80 21.07 10.62
N ALA A 196 -5.58 21.59 10.81
CA ALA A 196 -5.25 22.49 11.92
C ALA A 196 -6.08 23.77 11.85
N ASN A 197 -6.23 24.33 10.65
CA ASN A 197 -7.05 25.52 10.42
C ASN A 197 -8.56 25.26 10.53
N ASN A 198 -9.03 24.03 10.34
CA ASN A 198 -10.45 23.72 10.49
C ASN A 198 -10.85 23.46 11.94
N PHE A 199 -9.97 22.80 12.72
CA PHE A 199 -10.36 22.26 14.02
C PHE A 199 -9.64 22.90 15.22
N TYR A 200 -8.42 23.40 15.05
CA TYR A 200 -7.47 23.68 16.14
C TYR A 200 -6.96 25.13 16.24
N GLN A 201 -7.62 26.09 15.57
CA GLN A 201 -7.22 27.51 15.58
C GLN A 201 -7.24 28.16 16.96
N ASP A 202 -8.14 27.71 17.83
CA ASP A 202 -8.31 28.26 19.18
C ASP A 202 -7.52 27.48 20.25
N VAL A 203 -6.77 26.45 19.86
CA VAL A 203 -5.92 25.70 20.78
C VAL A 203 -4.54 26.36 20.86
N ALA A 204 -4.22 26.90 22.05
CA ALA A 204 -2.96 27.58 22.30
C ALA A 204 -1.78 26.59 22.42
N GLY A 205 -0.56 27.10 22.23
CA GLY A 205 0.69 26.35 22.36
C GLY A 205 1.41 26.15 21.03
N ASP A 206 2.63 25.61 21.13
CA ASP A 206 3.40 25.15 19.99
C ASP A 206 2.86 23.81 19.51
N TRP A 207 2.86 23.59 18.19
CA TRP A 207 2.37 22.37 17.57
C TRP A 207 3.49 21.63 16.85
N LEU A 208 3.39 20.30 16.88
CA LEU A 208 4.31 19.39 16.22
C LEU A 208 3.57 18.54 15.20
N CYS A 209 4.25 18.26 14.10
CA CYS A 209 3.93 17.20 13.17
C CYS A 209 4.88 16.02 13.45
N LEU A 210 4.30 14.89 13.83
CA LEU A 210 4.99 13.64 14.11
C LEU A 210 5.03 12.79 12.85
N LYS A 211 6.20 12.26 12.50
CA LYS A 211 6.39 11.35 11.38
C LYS A 211 6.75 9.95 11.87
N PHE A 212 6.01 8.97 11.40
CA PHE A 212 6.22 7.54 11.68
C PHE A 212 5.79 6.73 10.46
N THR A 213 5.89 5.41 10.55
CA THR A 213 5.54 4.53 9.44
C THR A 213 4.52 3.47 9.86
N ARG A 214 3.78 2.94 8.89
CA ARG A 214 2.89 1.79 9.12
C ARG A 214 3.67 0.59 9.63
N THR A 215 4.86 0.35 9.10
CA THR A 215 5.74 -0.72 9.57
C THR A 215 6.07 -0.57 11.05
N ALA A 216 6.39 0.64 11.52
CA ALA A 216 6.70 0.90 12.92
C ALA A 216 5.49 0.65 13.84
N LEU A 217 4.29 1.08 13.41
CA LEU A 217 3.04 0.82 14.13
C LEU A 217 2.70 -0.67 14.18
N TYR A 218 2.82 -1.37 13.04
CA TYR A 218 2.56 -2.80 12.95
C TYR A 218 3.48 -3.61 13.86
N ASN A 219 4.78 -3.27 13.89
CA ASN A 219 5.75 -3.91 14.79
C ASN A 219 5.45 -3.64 16.27
N ALA A 220 4.73 -2.56 16.58
CA ALA A 220 4.22 -2.25 17.91
C ALA A 220 2.84 -2.88 18.20
N GLY A 221 2.30 -3.70 17.29
CA GLY A 221 0.99 -4.35 17.42
C GLY A 221 -0.20 -3.43 17.14
N ILE A 222 0.02 -2.32 16.43
CA ILE A 222 -0.99 -1.29 16.17
C ILE A 222 -1.42 -1.34 14.71
N HIS A 223 -2.72 -1.51 14.48
CA HIS A 223 -3.30 -1.57 13.15
C HIS A 223 -3.64 -0.17 12.61
N VAL A 224 -3.56 0.00 11.29
CA VAL A 224 -4.01 1.21 10.59
C VAL A 224 -5.12 0.82 9.62
N LYS A 225 -6.29 1.45 9.79
CA LYS A 225 -7.44 1.29 8.91
C LYS A 225 -7.53 2.51 7.99
N ASP A 226 -7.74 2.31 6.71
CA ASP A 226 -7.85 3.40 5.74
C ASP A 226 -9.33 3.61 5.43
N GLU A 227 -9.87 4.76 5.83
CA GLU A 227 -11.29 5.07 5.70
C GLU A 227 -11.51 6.45 5.08
N GLU A 228 -12.71 6.70 4.56
CA GLU A 228 -13.11 8.03 4.11
C GLU A 228 -13.09 9.02 5.28
N ALA A 229 -12.97 10.32 4.98
CA ALA A 229 -12.95 11.40 5.97
C ALA A 229 -14.09 11.28 7.00
N MET A 230 -13.72 11.10 8.28
CA MET A 230 -14.63 11.07 9.41
C MET A 230 -14.58 12.42 10.18
N PRO A 231 -15.63 12.77 10.95
CA PRO A 231 -15.61 13.93 11.85
C PRO A 231 -14.47 13.85 12.87
N VAL A 232 -14.01 15.01 13.35
CA VAL A 232 -13.03 15.12 14.44
C VAL A 232 -13.72 15.76 15.64
N GLY A 233 -13.97 14.97 16.69
CA GLY A 233 -14.83 15.35 17.81
C GLY A 233 -16.24 15.74 17.34
N ASP A 234 -16.75 16.89 17.80
CA ASP A 234 -18.11 17.36 17.48
C ASP A 234 -18.19 18.15 16.16
N LYS A 235 -17.07 18.30 15.42
CA LYS A 235 -16.99 19.13 14.21
C LYS A 235 -16.97 18.25 12.95
N GLN A 236 -17.85 18.56 12.00
CA GLN A 236 -17.92 17.85 10.72
C GLN A 236 -16.72 18.19 9.81
N ALA A 237 -16.31 17.24 8.97
CA ALA A 237 -15.32 17.48 7.92
C ALA A 237 -15.97 18.20 6.74
N GLU A 238 -15.44 19.36 6.34
CA GLU A 238 -15.82 20.02 5.08
C GLU A 238 -15.24 19.22 3.90
N ASN A 239 -16.05 18.36 3.28
CA ASN A 239 -15.67 17.65 2.07
C ASN A 239 -15.83 18.56 0.85
N GLN A 240 -14.73 19.14 0.36
CA GLN A 240 -14.68 19.86 -0.93
C GLN A 240 -14.69 18.87 -2.12
N GLY A 241 -15.72 18.02 -2.22
CA GLY A 241 -15.97 17.15 -3.38
C GLY A 241 -15.03 15.96 -3.60
N ALA A 242 -13.88 15.90 -2.93
CA ALA A 242 -12.90 14.82 -3.08
C ALA A 242 -13.05 13.76 -1.97
N LYS A 243 -13.16 12.48 -2.34
CA LYS A 243 -13.15 11.34 -1.41
C LYS A 243 -11.73 11.07 -0.91
N TRP A 244 -11.31 11.76 0.13
CA TRP A 244 -10.00 11.55 0.75
C TRP A 244 -10.01 10.32 1.66
N ILE A 245 -8.97 9.50 1.56
CA ILE A 245 -8.77 8.35 2.42
C ILE A 245 -7.75 8.72 3.49
N PHE A 246 -8.15 8.62 4.75
CA PHE A 246 -7.31 8.92 5.89
C PHE A 246 -6.91 7.64 6.63
N PRO A 247 -5.62 7.49 7.00
CA PRO A 247 -5.21 6.42 7.89
C PRO A 247 -5.71 6.71 9.32
N HIS A 248 -6.58 5.84 9.83
CA HIS A 248 -7.00 5.76 11.23
C HIS A 248 -6.15 4.73 11.96
N ILE A 249 -5.37 5.19 12.92
CA ILE A 249 -4.50 4.36 13.76
C ILE A 249 -5.37 3.82 14.90
N ILE A 250 -5.57 2.50 14.94
CA ILE A 250 -6.44 1.84 15.92
C ILE A 250 -5.66 1.71 17.23
N GLY A 251 -5.58 2.80 17.97
CA GLY A 251 -4.76 2.93 19.17
C GLY A 251 -4.10 4.30 19.30
N GLY A 252 -3.19 4.38 20.28
CA GLY A 252 -2.34 5.53 20.48
C GLY A 252 -1.05 5.44 19.67
N ILE A 253 -0.21 6.47 19.76
CA ILE A 253 1.10 6.54 19.10
C ILE A 253 2.20 6.39 20.16
N PRO A 254 2.88 5.23 20.27
CA PRO A 254 4.03 5.08 21.15
C PRO A 254 5.20 5.99 20.76
N PRO A 255 5.93 6.61 21.71
CA PRO A 255 7.07 7.47 21.40
C PRO A 255 8.12 6.82 20.49
N HIS A 256 8.41 5.54 20.70
CA HIS A 256 9.46 4.82 19.97
C HIS A 256 9.15 4.60 18.49
N VAL A 257 7.90 4.75 18.04
CA VAL A 257 7.55 4.62 16.61
C VAL A 257 7.76 5.93 15.85
N VAL A 258 7.89 7.06 16.56
CA VAL A 258 8.07 8.39 15.95
C VAL A 258 9.52 8.56 15.56
N THR A 259 9.74 8.71 14.26
CA THR A 259 11.08 8.82 13.66
C THR A 259 11.56 10.26 13.55
N LYS A 260 10.63 11.22 13.47
CA LYS A 260 10.95 12.64 13.36
C LYS A 260 9.81 13.52 13.83
N GLU A 261 10.18 14.63 14.46
CA GLU A 261 9.28 15.71 14.85
C GLU A 261 9.57 16.93 13.97
N TYR A 262 8.52 17.56 13.46
CA TYR A 262 8.60 18.79 12.68
C TYR A 262 7.79 19.87 13.37
N LYS A 263 8.32 21.10 13.41
CA LYS A 263 7.61 22.22 14.00
C LYS A 263 6.54 22.72 13.03
N MET A 264 5.32 22.91 13.54
CA MET A 264 4.27 23.60 12.80
C MET A 264 4.32 25.10 13.09
N VAL A 265 4.27 25.90 12.03
CA VAL A 265 4.34 27.36 12.10
C VAL A 265 2.93 27.93 12.01
N ARG A 266 2.66 28.93 12.85
CA ARG A 266 1.41 29.69 12.83
C ARG A 266 1.66 31.19 12.77
N ASP A 267 0.77 31.90 12.10
CA ASP A 267 0.65 33.35 12.08
C ASP A 267 -0.69 33.72 12.76
N GLY A 268 -0.60 34.23 14.00
CA GLY A 268 -1.75 34.39 14.87
C GLY A 268 -2.48 33.06 15.12
N ARG A 269 -3.75 32.99 14.71
CA ARG A 269 -4.61 31.79 14.83
C ARG A 269 -4.49 30.83 13.64
N LYS A 270 -3.78 31.22 12.57
CA LYS A 270 -3.71 30.46 11.33
C LYS A 270 -2.42 29.65 11.26
N TYR A 271 -2.52 28.35 10.97
CA TYR A 271 -1.37 27.50 10.68
C TYR A 271 -0.95 27.73 9.22
N VAL A 272 0.35 27.92 8.99
CA VAL A 272 0.89 28.34 7.68
C VAL A 272 1.79 27.30 7.03
N SER A 273 2.61 26.58 7.80
CA SER A 273 3.54 25.60 7.24
C SER A 273 4.04 24.60 8.29
N ILE A 274 4.71 23.55 7.80
CA ILE A 274 5.44 22.59 8.63
C ILE A 274 6.92 22.71 8.24
N GLU A 275 7.78 23.14 9.16
CA GLU A 275 9.20 23.40 8.87
C GLU A 275 9.87 22.12 8.35
N GLY A 276 10.49 22.18 7.17
CA GLY A 276 11.21 21.05 6.59
C GLY A 276 10.35 20.00 5.87
N LEU A 277 9.07 20.30 5.62
CA LEU A 277 8.18 19.55 4.72
C LEU A 277 7.59 20.53 3.69
N ALA A 278 7.56 20.11 2.43
CA ALA A 278 6.93 20.85 1.33
C ALA A 278 5.42 20.60 1.29
#